data_AF-A0A5N7SNU6-F1
#
_entry.id   AF-A0A5N7SNU6-F1
#
_cell.length_a   1.000
_cell.length_b   1.000
_cell.length_c   1.000
_cell.angle_alpha   90.00
_cell.angle_beta   90.00
_cell.angle_gamma   90.00
#
_symmetry.space_group_name_H-M   'P 1'
#
loop_
_entity.id
_entity.type
_entity.pdbx_description
1 polymer ?
#
loop_
_entity_poly.entity_id
_entity_poly.type
_entity_poly.pdbx_seq_one_letter_code
_entity_poly.pdbx_strand_id
1 'polypeptide(L)'
;MALLVRLLYVQFFSTPMPFWDQWDGEGATALQPWLNGTLQWSTLLTPHNEHRILPTRLVALLSYLLTGQWNNVYEARISALVFCFIPALLVWYALRDAAAANGRRLLVAFALLMSVLPFAWQNFLVGFQSQFYFLILSSIAAVGLAARHHQSIPALLAAIALSVLAATTMASGMLTAVAVGITCVIACLCLPGQRTPAICAAAVLAVLAIVAYRSIPVIDGHGMLRAQSLAELLLAATHTLAWPARSNWAVIIVWLPGVVMIARMLLRRQASRTDLVMAGLCIWTALQGAAIAYGRGHEMRVPASRYTELFVPGLFANAWFALQLWNLLPASRMRHAARTAVVLFTLLVVVAPLSQVGKDVRKIREFAADCRVQQANAVRYLVTGDPAALDVGEFELPYPDAAKLKAQLDDPKLRAILPVKVDPSVSVDR
;
A
#
# COMPACT_ATOMS: atom_id res chain seq x y z
N MET A 1 -16.14 -7.24 -9.20
CA MET A 1 -16.35 -7.63 -7.78
C MET A 1 -15.50 -6.81 -6.82
N ALA A 2 -14.16 -6.84 -6.91
CA ALA A 2 -13.28 -6.05 -6.04
C ALA A 2 -13.65 -4.55 -5.98
N LEU A 3 -13.78 -3.90 -7.16
CA LEU A 3 -14.23 -2.51 -7.27
C LEU A 3 -15.58 -2.26 -6.59
N LEU A 4 -16.59 -3.09 -6.91
CA LEU A 4 -17.94 -2.97 -6.35
C LEU A 4 -17.92 -2.98 -4.81
N VAL A 5 -17.22 -3.95 -4.20
CA VAL A 5 -17.15 -4.04 -2.74
C VAL A 5 -16.43 -2.84 -2.12
N ARG A 6 -15.33 -2.37 -2.73
CA ARG A 6 -14.61 -1.18 -2.25
C ARG A 6 -15.48 0.08 -2.34
N LEU A 7 -16.24 0.25 -3.42
CA LEU A 7 -17.19 1.35 -3.55
C LEU A 7 -18.32 1.27 -2.51
N LEU A 8 -18.80 0.07 -2.16
CA LEU A 8 -19.79 -0.11 -1.10
C LEU A 8 -19.23 0.29 0.27
N TYR A 9 -18.00 -0.10 0.61
CA TYR A 9 -17.37 0.35 1.86
C TYR A 9 -17.25 1.87 1.92
N VAL A 10 -16.77 2.50 0.84
CA VAL A 10 -16.69 3.97 0.75
C VAL A 10 -18.06 4.60 0.94
N GLN A 11 -19.08 4.10 0.24
CA GLN A 11 -20.44 4.64 0.26
C GLN A 11 -21.07 4.62 1.66
N PHE A 12 -20.81 3.60 2.46
CA PHE A 12 -21.45 3.44 3.76
C PHE A 12 -20.63 3.98 4.94
N PHE A 13 -19.31 4.07 4.80
CA PHE A 13 -18.42 4.31 5.96
C PHE A 13 -17.43 5.47 5.79
N SER A 14 -17.27 6.05 4.60
CA SER A 14 -16.40 7.23 4.41
C SER A 14 -17.17 8.53 4.63
N THR A 15 -16.50 9.57 5.13
CA THR A 15 -17.04 10.92 5.30
C THR A 15 -16.41 11.89 4.30
N PRO A 16 -17.16 12.88 3.77
CA PRO A 16 -16.63 13.86 2.82
C PRO A 16 -15.48 14.73 3.34
N MET A 17 -15.50 15.11 4.63
CA MET A 17 -14.47 15.97 5.22
C MET A 17 -13.07 15.37 5.07
N PRO A 18 -12.05 16.15 4.62
CA PRO A 18 -10.67 15.70 4.60
C PRO A 18 -10.19 15.24 5.98
N PHE A 19 -9.37 14.19 6.00
CA PHE A 19 -8.97 13.51 7.23
C PHE A 19 -7.47 13.61 7.50
N TRP A 20 -7.11 14.20 8.63
CA TRP A 20 -5.78 14.24 9.23
C TRP A 20 -4.70 14.69 8.24
N ASP A 21 -3.75 13.82 7.91
CA ASP A 21 -2.63 14.07 7.00
C ASP A 21 -3.05 14.68 5.67
N GLN A 22 -4.30 14.45 5.24
CA GLN A 22 -4.87 15.04 4.04
C GLN A 22 -4.80 16.58 4.04
N TRP A 23 -4.99 17.21 5.20
CA TRP A 23 -4.94 18.66 5.36
C TRP A 23 -3.58 19.27 5.00
N ASP A 24 -2.49 18.60 5.37
CA ASP A 24 -1.13 19.04 5.04
C ASP A 24 -0.63 18.49 3.70
N GLY A 25 -0.88 17.21 3.46
CA GLY A 25 -0.35 16.49 2.32
C GLY A 25 -1.03 16.87 0.99
N GLU A 26 -2.30 17.28 1.02
CA GLU A 26 -3.04 17.73 -0.16
C GLU A 26 -3.44 19.19 -0.07
N GLY A 27 -4.08 19.58 1.05
CA GLY A 27 -4.56 20.95 1.25
C GLY A 27 -3.42 21.96 1.12
N ALA A 28 -2.43 21.87 2.00
CA ALA A 28 -1.31 22.82 2.04
C ALA A 28 -0.31 22.71 0.88
N THR A 29 -0.12 21.50 0.33
CA THR A 29 0.98 21.23 -0.62
C THR A 29 0.54 20.89 -2.04
N ALA A 30 -0.76 20.95 -2.35
CA ALA A 30 -1.26 20.83 -3.71
C ALA A 30 -2.42 21.81 -4.00
N LEU A 31 -3.50 21.76 -3.21
CA LEU A 31 -4.73 22.50 -3.49
C LEU A 31 -4.59 23.99 -3.23
N GLN A 32 -4.09 24.41 -2.06
CA GLN A 32 -3.86 25.83 -1.78
C GLN A 32 -2.91 26.50 -2.80
N PRO A 33 -1.73 25.91 -3.13
CA PRO A 33 -0.88 26.47 -4.18
C PRO A 33 -1.58 26.57 -5.54
N TRP A 34 -2.41 25.57 -5.90
CA TRP A 34 -3.19 25.61 -7.15
C TRP A 34 -4.18 26.77 -7.14
N LEU A 35 -4.98 26.92 -6.08
CA LEU A 35 -5.97 27.99 -5.91
C LEU A 35 -5.35 29.40 -5.88
N ASN A 36 -4.06 29.48 -5.50
CA ASN A 36 -3.30 30.71 -5.46
C ASN A 36 -2.54 31.01 -6.75
N GLY A 37 -2.55 30.12 -7.74
CA GLY A 37 -1.75 30.28 -8.96
C GLY A 37 -0.25 30.17 -8.71
N THR A 38 0.16 29.57 -7.59
CA THR A 38 1.57 29.44 -7.16
C THR A 38 2.07 28.00 -7.18
N LEU A 39 1.29 27.04 -7.69
CA LEU A 39 1.68 25.63 -7.74
C LEU A 39 2.93 25.44 -8.63
N GLN A 40 3.95 24.80 -8.05
CA GLN A 40 5.16 24.39 -8.77
C GLN A 40 5.35 22.87 -8.68
N TRP A 41 6.07 22.30 -9.66
CA TRP A 41 6.46 20.88 -9.63
C TRP A 41 7.29 20.53 -8.39
N SER A 42 8.12 21.45 -7.92
CA SER A 42 8.89 21.31 -6.68
C SER A 42 7.97 21.13 -5.48
N THR A 43 6.88 21.91 -5.38
CA THR A 43 5.89 21.81 -4.29
C THR A 43 5.22 20.45 -4.26
N LEU A 44 4.87 19.89 -5.42
CA LEU A 44 4.27 18.55 -5.53
C LEU A 44 5.23 17.41 -5.12
N LEU A 45 6.53 17.67 -5.09
CA LEU A 45 7.57 16.72 -4.68
C LEU A 45 8.08 16.96 -3.25
N THR A 46 7.62 18.03 -2.58
CA THR A 46 7.99 18.34 -1.20
C THR A 46 7.57 17.19 -0.28
N PRO A 47 8.44 16.70 0.61
CA PRO A 47 8.05 15.65 1.54
C PRO A 47 6.88 16.06 2.45
N HIS A 48 5.90 15.19 2.61
CA HIS A 48 4.95 15.16 3.70
C HIS A 48 5.38 14.01 4.63
N ASN A 49 5.91 14.35 5.81
CA ASN A 49 6.71 13.43 6.63
C ASN A 49 7.86 12.85 5.79
N GLU A 50 8.14 11.54 5.88
CA GLU A 50 9.13 10.85 5.04
C GLU A 50 8.65 10.59 3.60
N HIS A 51 7.41 10.94 3.24
CA HIS A 51 6.77 10.53 1.99
C HIS A 51 6.71 11.69 0.99
N ARG A 52 6.81 11.43 -0.32
CA ARG A 52 6.68 12.48 -1.35
C ARG A 52 5.26 12.64 -1.88
N ILE A 53 4.48 11.56 -1.86
CA ILE A 53 3.05 11.49 -2.15
C ILE A 53 2.62 12.15 -3.47
N LEU A 54 3.52 12.22 -4.46
CA LEU A 54 3.25 12.91 -5.73
C LEU A 54 1.98 12.36 -6.42
N PRO A 55 1.79 11.04 -6.59
CA PRO A 55 0.58 10.53 -7.22
C PRO A 55 -0.69 10.85 -6.43
N THR A 56 -0.64 10.86 -5.09
CA THR A 56 -1.76 11.25 -4.23
C THR A 56 -2.15 12.71 -4.48
N ARG A 57 -1.19 13.62 -4.50
CA ARG A 57 -1.44 15.04 -4.79
C ARG A 57 -2.03 15.26 -6.17
N LEU A 58 -1.55 14.52 -7.17
CA LEU A 58 -2.11 14.58 -8.52
C LEU A 58 -3.55 14.05 -8.56
N VAL A 59 -3.88 13.02 -7.78
CA VAL A 59 -5.26 12.54 -7.63
C VAL A 59 -6.14 13.58 -6.94
N ALA A 60 -5.66 14.23 -5.88
CA ALA A 60 -6.42 15.29 -5.20
C ALA A 60 -6.72 16.47 -6.16
N LEU A 61 -5.72 16.93 -6.91
CA LEU A 61 -5.89 17.96 -7.94
C LEU A 61 -6.87 17.52 -9.04
N LEU A 62 -6.72 16.30 -9.57
CA LEU A 62 -7.64 15.77 -10.58
C LEU A 62 -9.07 15.66 -10.05
N SER A 63 -9.24 15.13 -8.84
CA SER A 63 -10.53 15.01 -8.14
C SER A 63 -11.19 16.38 -8.02
N TYR A 64 -10.45 17.38 -7.56
CA TYR A 64 -10.90 18.77 -7.47
C TYR A 64 -11.28 19.34 -8.85
N LEU A 65 -10.43 19.19 -9.86
CA LEU A 65 -10.70 19.71 -11.22
C LEU A 65 -11.95 19.11 -11.86
N LEU A 66 -12.28 17.86 -11.53
CA LEU A 66 -13.45 17.17 -12.06
C LEU A 66 -14.74 17.47 -11.30
N THR A 67 -14.64 17.79 -10.01
CA THR A 67 -15.82 17.86 -9.12
C THR A 67 -16.07 19.25 -8.52
N GLY A 68 -15.09 20.15 -8.61
CA GLY A 68 -15.09 21.45 -7.94
C GLY A 68 -14.94 21.36 -6.42
N GLN A 69 -14.69 20.16 -5.86
CA GLN A 69 -14.62 19.95 -4.41
C GLN A 69 -13.37 19.17 -4.02
N TRP A 70 -12.77 19.55 -2.90
CA TRP A 70 -11.86 18.69 -2.16
C TRP A 70 -12.68 17.84 -1.19
N ASN A 71 -12.80 16.55 -1.52
CA ASN A 71 -13.76 15.66 -0.88
C ASN A 71 -13.16 14.25 -0.76
N ASN A 72 -12.98 13.80 0.48
CA ASN A 72 -12.36 12.51 0.79
C ASN A 72 -13.12 11.32 0.17
N VAL A 73 -14.45 11.39 0.07
CA VAL A 73 -15.26 10.31 -0.55
C VAL A 73 -14.96 10.18 -2.04
N TYR A 74 -14.76 11.29 -2.75
CA TYR A 74 -14.45 11.27 -4.19
C TYR A 74 -13.08 10.65 -4.44
N GLU A 75 -12.08 11.04 -3.65
CA GLU A 75 -10.74 10.49 -3.75
C GLU A 75 -10.68 9.02 -3.33
N ALA A 76 -11.45 8.61 -2.31
CA ALA A 76 -11.58 7.22 -1.93
C ALA A 76 -12.23 6.36 -3.04
N ARG A 77 -13.20 6.90 -3.79
CA ARG A 77 -13.78 6.23 -4.98
C ARG A 77 -12.77 6.10 -6.11
N ILE A 78 -11.98 7.14 -6.39
CA ILE A 78 -10.88 7.07 -7.37
C ILE A 78 -9.87 6.00 -6.93
N SER A 79 -9.52 5.98 -5.65
CA SER A 79 -8.60 5.00 -5.06
C SER A 79 -9.14 3.56 -5.19
N ALA A 80 -10.45 3.34 -5.05
CA ALA A 80 -11.08 2.04 -5.27
C ALA A 80 -10.94 1.56 -6.74
N LEU A 81 -11.00 2.48 -7.72
CA LEU A 81 -10.74 2.18 -9.12
C LEU A 81 -9.27 1.80 -9.35
N VAL A 82 -8.33 2.56 -8.79
CA VAL A 82 -6.90 2.24 -8.86
C VAL A 82 -6.63 0.86 -8.23
N PHE A 83 -7.19 0.59 -7.06
CA PHE A 83 -7.04 -0.66 -6.34
C PHE A 83 -7.42 -1.89 -7.18
N CYS A 84 -8.48 -1.84 -8.00
CA CYS A 84 -8.94 -3.05 -8.70
C CYS A 84 -7.94 -3.61 -9.71
N PHE A 85 -6.98 -2.80 -10.16
CA PHE A 85 -5.89 -3.26 -11.01
C PHE A 85 -4.89 -4.15 -10.28
N ILE A 86 -4.78 -4.07 -8.95
CA ILE A 86 -3.84 -4.88 -8.15
C ILE A 86 -4.18 -6.38 -8.26
N PRO A 87 -5.38 -6.86 -7.84
CA PRO A 87 -5.72 -8.27 -7.97
C PRO A 87 -5.78 -8.71 -9.43
N ALA A 88 -6.15 -7.81 -10.37
CA ALA A 88 -6.15 -8.10 -11.79
C ALA A 88 -4.72 -8.39 -12.32
N LEU A 89 -3.72 -7.59 -11.96
CA LEU A 89 -2.32 -7.81 -12.34
C LEU A 89 -1.75 -9.08 -11.70
N LEU A 90 -2.02 -9.32 -10.41
CA LEU A 90 -1.56 -10.54 -9.73
C LEU A 90 -2.09 -11.80 -10.42
N VAL A 91 -3.39 -11.84 -10.71
CA VAL A 91 -4.02 -12.93 -11.45
C VAL A 91 -3.47 -13.01 -12.87
N TRP A 92 -3.33 -11.89 -13.59
CA TRP A 92 -2.80 -11.90 -14.94
C TRP A 92 -1.41 -12.54 -14.99
N TYR A 93 -0.47 -12.13 -14.12
CA TYR A 93 0.87 -12.72 -14.10
C TYR A 93 0.85 -14.21 -13.72
N ALA A 94 0.00 -14.62 -12.77
CA ALA A 94 -0.13 -16.02 -12.39
C ALA A 94 -0.68 -16.89 -13.54
N LEU A 95 -1.64 -16.38 -14.32
CA LEU A 95 -2.33 -17.15 -15.34
C LEU A 95 -1.62 -17.14 -16.71
N ARG A 96 -0.56 -16.35 -16.86
CA ARG A 96 0.11 -16.11 -18.15
C ARG A 96 0.86 -17.33 -18.70
N ASP A 97 1.34 -18.21 -17.82
CA ASP A 97 2.10 -19.40 -18.22
C ASP A 97 1.25 -20.69 -18.02
N ALA A 98 1.46 -21.70 -18.87
CA ALA A 98 0.65 -22.94 -18.89
C ALA A 98 0.75 -23.76 -17.58
N ALA A 99 1.83 -23.57 -16.81
CA ALA A 99 2.04 -24.18 -15.49
C ALA A 99 0.91 -23.90 -14.49
N ALA A 100 0.12 -22.84 -14.72
CA ALA A 100 -1.00 -22.47 -13.86
C ALA A 100 -2.24 -23.36 -13.99
N ALA A 101 -2.36 -24.21 -15.01
CA ALA A 101 -3.63 -24.87 -15.38
C ALA A 101 -4.33 -25.56 -14.19
N ASN A 102 -3.56 -26.20 -13.31
CA ASN A 102 -4.05 -26.78 -12.06
C ASN A 102 -4.01 -25.72 -10.94
N GLY A 103 -5.17 -25.22 -10.52
CA GLY A 103 -5.29 -24.28 -9.39
C GLY A 103 -5.59 -22.83 -9.77
N ARG A 104 -5.77 -22.49 -11.05
CA ARG A 104 -6.17 -21.13 -11.52
C ARG A 104 -7.35 -20.56 -10.74
N ARG A 105 -8.41 -21.37 -10.57
CA ARG A 105 -9.63 -20.96 -9.87
C ARG A 105 -9.36 -20.62 -8.40
N LEU A 106 -8.44 -21.34 -7.75
CA LEU A 106 -8.06 -21.08 -6.35
C LEU A 106 -7.32 -19.75 -6.22
N LEU A 107 -6.42 -19.41 -7.14
CA LEU A 107 -5.72 -18.13 -7.14
C LEU A 107 -6.66 -16.96 -7.40
N VAL A 108 -7.58 -17.10 -8.35
CA VAL A 108 -8.63 -16.09 -8.60
C VAL A 108 -9.50 -15.92 -7.35
N ALA A 109 -9.96 -17.03 -6.76
CA ALA A 109 -10.76 -16.98 -5.52
C ALA A 109 -9.97 -16.34 -4.37
N PHE A 110 -8.67 -16.62 -4.24
CA PHE A 110 -7.80 -16.04 -3.22
C PHE A 110 -7.60 -14.54 -3.42
N ALA A 111 -7.30 -14.08 -4.64
CA ALA A 111 -7.19 -12.66 -4.96
C ALA A 111 -8.50 -11.91 -4.68
N LEU A 112 -9.64 -12.52 -5.04
CA LEU A 112 -10.97 -11.96 -4.76
C LEU A 112 -11.27 -11.91 -3.26
N LEU A 113 -10.96 -12.98 -2.51
CA LEU A 113 -11.10 -13.01 -1.05
C LEU A 113 -10.30 -11.86 -0.42
N MET A 114 -9.02 -11.73 -0.74
CA MET A 114 -8.17 -10.65 -0.22
C MET A 114 -8.66 -9.26 -0.64
N SER A 115 -9.40 -9.14 -1.75
CA SER A 115 -9.92 -7.86 -2.23
C SER A 115 -11.18 -7.39 -1.50
N VAL A 116 -11.97 -8.33 -0.98
CA VAL A 116 -13.29 -8.08 -0.38
C VAL A 116 -13.21 -7.91 1.15
N LEU A 117 -12.19 -8.51 1.78
CA LEU A 117 -12.06 -8.47 3.23
C LEU A 117 -11.68 -7.06 3.74
N PRO A 118 -12.22 -6.64 4.91
CA PRO A 118 -12.08 -5.29 5.43
C PRO A 118 -10.77 -5.00 6.19
N PHE A 119 -9.73 -5.83 6.03
CA PHE A 119 -8.51 -5.74 6.86
C PHE A 119 -7.70 -4.45 6.61
N ALA A 120 -7.87 -3.81 5.46
CA ALA A 120 -7.16 -2.59 5.04
C ALA A 120 -8.05 -1.34 5.01
N TRP A 121 -9.02 -1.28 5.92
CA TRP A 121 -10.06 -0.25 5.94
C TRP A 121 -9.57 1.19 5.90
N GLN A 122 -8.43 1.50 6.49
CA GLN A 122 -7.85 2.84 6.40
C GLN A 122 -7.59 3.25 4.94
N ASN A 123 -7.11 2.31 4.11
CA ASN A 123 -6.73 2.60 2.72
C ASN A 123 -7.93 2.79 1.79
N PHE A 124 -9.09 2.25 2.14
CA PHE A 124 -10.29 2.40 1.31
C PHE A 124 -11.29 3.42 1.85
N LEU A 125 -11.22 3.83 3.12
CA LEU A 125 -12.10 4.89 3.65
C LEU A 125 -11.50 6.29 3.54
N VAL A 126 -10.16 6.39 3.43
CA VAL A 126 -9.44 7.66 3.36
C VAL A 126 -8.71 7.78 2.01
N GLY A 127 -9.11 8.73 1.18
CA GLY A 127 -8.58 8.97 -0.17
C GLY A 127 -7.09 9.32 -0.20
N PHE A 128 -6.60 9.98 0.84
CA PHE A 128 -5.18 10.29 1.05
C PHE A 128 -4.26 9.06 0.95
N GLN A 129 -4.77 7.87 1.28
CA GLN A 129 -4.01 6.62 1.28
C GLN A 129 -3.78 6.04 -0.13
N SER A 130 -4.20 6.72 -1.20
CA SER A 130 -3.97 6.30 -2.60
C SER A 130 -2.49 5.99 -2.92
N GLN A 131 -1.55 6.63 -2.21
CA GLN A 131 -0.10 6.35 -2.26
C GLN A 131 0.24 4.85 -2.10
N PHE A 132 -0.49 4.09 -1.28
CA PHE A 132 -0.29 2.66 -1.10
C PHE A 132 -0.59 1.89 -2.39
N TYR A 133 -1.68 2.24 -3.08
CA TYR A 133 -2.09 1.56 -4.30
C TYR A 133 -1.15 1.87 -5.46
N PHE A 134 -0.72 3.12 -5.61
CA PHE A 134 0.28 3.49 -6.61
C PHE A 134 1.62 2.78 -6.36
N LEU A 135 2.05 2.66 -5.10
CA LEU A 135 3.23 1.89 -4.74
C LEU A 135 3.09 0.42 -5.15
N ILE A 136 2.01 -0.25 -4.75
CA ILE A 136 1.80 -1.67 -5.04
C ILE A 136 1.74 -1.91 -6.56
N LEU A 137 0.97 -1.11 -7.30
CA LEU A 137 0.81 -1.27 -8.75
C LEU A 137 2.12 -1.07 -9.51
N SER A 138 2.84 0.02 -9.22
CA SER A 138 4.13 0.30 -9.87
C SER A 138 5.14 -0.81 -9.56
N SER A 139 5.13 -1.34 -8.32
CA SER A 139 6.00 -2.44 -7.92
C SER A 139 5.69 -3.75 -8.63
N ILE A 140 4.42 -4.16 -8.67
CA ILE A 140 3.99 -5.38 -9.35
C ILE A 140 4.33 -5.30 -10.84
N ALA A 141 4.04 -4.17 -11.47
CA ALA A 141 4.33 -3.96 -12.89
C ALA A 141 5.84 -3.95 -13.17
N ALA A 142 6.65 -3.27 -12.36
CA ALA A 142 8.10 -3.20 -12.53
C ALA A 142 8.76 -4.58 -12.35
N VAL A 143 8.39 -5.32 -11.31
CA VAL A 143 8.84 -6.72 -11.09
C VAL A 143 8.41 -7.60 -12.26
N GLY A 144 7.16 -7.45 -12.72
CA GLY A 144 6.62 -8.17 -13.85
C GLY A 144 7.39 -7.95 -15.16
N LEU A 145 7.74 -6.70 -15.46
CA LEU A 145 8.54 -6.33 -16.63
C LEU A 145 9.96 -6.91 -16.55
N ALA A 146 10.64 -6.71 -15.42
CA ALA A 146 11.99 -7.24 -15.20
C ALA A 146 12.02 -8.77 -15.30
N ALA A 147 11.10 -9.47 -14.65
CA ALA A 147 11.06 -10.93 -14.65
C ALA A 147 10.79 -11.51 -16.05
N ARG A 148 9.86 -10.92 -16.80
CA ARG A 148 9.41 -11.49 -18.09
C ARG A 148 10.23 -11.02 -19.29
N HIS A 149 10.83 -9.85 -19.21
CA HIS A 149 11.49 -9.16 -20.31
C HIS A 149 12.88 -8.62 -19.94
N HIS A 150 13.63 -9.35 -19.11
CA HIS A 150 14.97 -8.97 -18.62
C HIS A 150 16.02 -8.64 -19.70
N GLN A 151 15.76 -8.97 -20.97
CA GLN A 151 16.66 -8.68 -22.11
C GLN A 151 16.23 -7.45 -22.91
N SER A 152 14.99 -6.99 -22.71
CA SER A 152 14.41 -5.90 -23.48
C SER A 152 14.75 -4.57 -22.81
N ILE A 153 15.59 -3.78 -23.47
CA ILE A 153 15.94 -2.43 -23.00
C ILE A 153 14.69 -1.56 -22.76
N PRO A 154 13.69 -1.51 -23.68
CA PRO A 154 12.46 -0.77 -23.42
C PRO A 154 11.72 -1.23 -22.16
N ALA A 155 11.62 -2.54 -21.92
CA ALA A 155 10.94 -3.06 -20.72
C ALA A 155 11.71 -2.73 -19.43
N LEU A 156 13.05 -2.77 -19.47
CA LEU A 156 13.90 -2.41 -18.34
C LEU A 156 13.84 -0.91 -18.04
N LEU A 157 13.83 -0.05 -19.07
CA LEU A 157 13.62 1.39 -18.90
C LEU A 157 12.24 1.69 -18.29
N ALA A 158 11.20 0.99 -18.74
CA ALA A 158 9.87 1.09 -18.13
C ALA A 158 9.85 0.61 -16.67
N ALA A 159 10.55 -0.47 -16.34
CA ALA A 159 10.68 -0.94 -14.95
C ALA A 159 11.44 0.06 -14.06
N ILE A 160 12.48 0.73 -14.59
CA ILE A 160 13.19 1.83 -13.91
C ILE A 160 12.25 3.01 -13.69
N ALA A 161 11.51 3.44 -14.72
CA ALA A 161 10.55 4.54 -14.61
C ALA A 161 9.46 4.26 -13.57
N LEU A 162 8.93 3.03 -13.54
CA LEU A 162 7.99 2.60 -12.50
C LEU A 162 8.61 2.55 -11.11
N SER A 163 9.91 2.23 -10.99
CA SER A 163 10.63 2.29 -9.71
C SER A 163 10.84 3.73 -9.23
N VAL A 164 11.04 4.68 -10.16
CA VAL A 164 11.06 6.13 -9.86
C VAL A 164 9.67 6.57 -9.38
N LEU A 165 8.60 6.18 -10.08
CA LEU A 165 7.23 6.46 -9.66
C LEU A 165 6.93 5.89 -8.26
N ALA A 166 7.38 4.67 -7.98
CA ALA A 166 7.26 4.10 -6.64
C ALA A 166 7.98 4.97 -5.60
N ALA A 167 9.20 5.43 -5.87
CA ALA A 167 9.96 6.29 -4.95
C ALA A 167 9.35 7.68 -4.72
N THR A 168 8.42 8.14 -5.58
CA THR A 168 7.67 9.39 -5.37
C THR A 168 6.34 9.19 -4.63
N THR A 169 5.98 7.95 -4.27
CA THR A 169 4.83 7.65 -3.40
C THR A 169 5.22 7.78 -1.92
N MET A 170 5.51 6.67 -1.24
CA MET A 170 5.95 6.60 0.13
C MET A 170 7.47 6.37 0.22
N ALA A 171 8.03 6.57 1.41
CA ALA A 171 9.44 6.34 1.71
C ALA A 171 9.91 4.93 1.31
N SER A 172 9.09 3.92 1.60
CA SER A 172 9.39 2.52 1.26
C SER A 172 9.31 2.22 -0.24
N GLY A 173 8.89 3.18 -1.07
CA GLY A 173 8.88 3.06 -2.52
C GLY A 173 10.26 2.87 -3.15
N MET A 174 11.32 3.33 -2.48
CA MET A 174 12.71 3.03 -2.88
C MET A 174 13.00 1.52 -2.93
N LEU A 175 12.32 0.71 -2.11
CA LEU A 175 12.53 -0.73 -2.03
C LEU A 175 12.03 -1.46 -3.27
N THR A 176 11.20 -0.80 -4.08
CA THR A 176 10.82 -1.28 -5.41
C THR A 176 12.05 -1.41 -6.30
N ALA A 177 12.92 -0.40 -6.33
CA ALA A 177 14.15 -0.46 -7.12
C ALA A 177 15.05 -1.61 -6.66
N VAL A 178 15.16 -1.83 -5.34
CA VAL A 178 15.90 -2.96 -4.76
C VAL A 178 15.30 -4.30 -5.21
N ALA A 179 13.99 -4.49 -5.06
CA ALA A 179 13.33 -5.74 -5.44
C ALA A 179 13.43 -6.04 -6.94
N VAL A 180 13.27 -5.02 -7.79
CA VAL A 180 13.41 -5.14 -9.25
C VAL A 180 14.85 -5.46 -9.63
N GLY A 181 15.84 -4.82 -8.99
CA GLY A 181 17.26 -5.10 -9.21
C GLY A 181 17.62 -6.55 -8.84
N ILE A 182 17.15 -7.03 -7.68
CA ILE A 182 17.30 -8.44 -7.29
C ILE A 182 16.61 -9.36 -8.29
N THR A 183 15.41 -9.00 -8.77
CA THR A 183 14.68 -9.78 -9.80
C THR A 183 15.49 -9.89 -11.10
N CYS A 184 16.13 -8.81 -11.56
CA CYS A 184 17.04 -8.82 -12.71
C CYS A 184 18.24 -9.76 -12.48
N VAL A 185 18.85 -9.72 -11.29
CA VAL A 185 19.95 -10.62 -10.94
C VAL A 185 19.50 -12.08 -10.96
N ILE A 186 18.36 -12.40 -10.36
CA ILE A 186 17.81 -13.76 -10.38
C ILE A 186 17.45 -14.18 -11.81
N ALA A 187 16.96 -13.27 -12.66
CA ALA A 187 16.73 -13.53 -14.07
C ALA A 187 18.01 -14.02 -14.77
N CYS A 188 19.13 -13.31 -14.57
CA CYS A 188 20.43 -13.70 -15.13
C CYS A 188 20.90 -15.08 -14.66
N LEU A 189 20.54 -15.48 -13.44
CA LEU A 189 20.92 -16.75 -12.84
C LEU A 189 20.05 -17.91 -13.32
N CYS A 190 18.75 -17.69 -13.52
CA CYS A 190 17.76 -18.77 -13.66
C CYS A 190 17.06 -18.82 -15.03
N LEU A 191 17.19 -17.78 -15.86
CA LEU A 191 16.61 -17.72 -17.19
C LEU A 191 17.71 -17.72 -18.27
N PRO A 192 17.46 -18.31 -19.45
CA PRO A 192 18.41 -18.30 -20.55
C PRO A 192 18.44 -16.95 -21.28
N GLY A 193 19.60 -16.66 -21.89
CA GLY A 193 19.83 -15.54 -22.82
C GLY A 193 20.69 -14.43 -22.24
N GLN A 194 20.58 -13.22 -22.82
CA GLN A 194 21.54 -12.14 -22.55
C GLN A 194 21.39 -11.56 -21.13
N ARG A 195 22.53 -11.39 -20.45
CA ARG A 195 22.58 -10.90 -19.05
C ARG A 195 22.89 -9.41 -18.94
N THR A 196 23.62 -8.86 -19.91
CA THR A 196 24.12 -7.48 -19.85
C THR A 196 23.02 -6.44 -19.61
N PRO A 197 21.88 -6.45 -20.33
CA PRO A 197 20.83 -5.45 -20.09
C PRO A 197 20.30 -5.49 -18.65
N ALA A 198 20.02 -6.69 -18.13
CA ALA A 198 19.52 -6.87 -16.78
C ALA A 198 20.53 -6.47 -15.69
N ILE A 199 21.83 -6.76 -15.89
CA ILE A 199 22.90 -6.34 -14.96
C ILE A 199 23.05 -4.82 -14.96
N CYS A 200 23.05 -4.18 -16.13
CA CYS A 200 23.08 -2.73 -16.25
C CYS A 200 21.86 -2.10 -15.56
N ALA A 201 20.66 -2.62 -15.79
CA ALA A 201 19.45 -2.15 -15.12
C ALA A 201 19.53 -2.34 -13.60
N ALA A 202 20.04 -3.48 -13.11
CA ALA A 202 20.23 -3.71 -11.68
C ALA A 202 21.19 -2.70 -11.05
N ALA A 203 22.28 -2.33 -11.74
CA ALA A 203 23.20 -1.30 -11.27
C ALA A 203 22.54 0.09 -11.18
N VAL A 204 21.77 0.48 -12.22
CA VAL A 204 21.01 1.74 -12.22
C VAL A 204 19.97 1.76 -11.10
N LEU A 205 19.26 0.65 -10.90
CA LEU A 205 18.27 0.52 -9.83
C LEU A 205 18.90 0.59 -8.43
N ALA A 206 20.12 0.07 -8.25
CA ALA A 206 20.86 0.21 -7.00
C ALA A 206 21.22 1.68 -6.72
N VAL A 207 21.70 2.40 -7.73
CA VAL A 207 21.97 3.84 -7.62
C VAL A 207 20.68 4.61 -7.30
N LEU A 208 19.58 4.30 -7.99
CA LEU A 208 18.27 4.90 -7.73
C LEU A 208 17.83 4.67 -6.29
N ALA A 209 17.96 3.45 -5.76
CA ALA A 209 17.61 3.12 -4.38
C ALA A 209 18.44 3.93 -3.37
N ILE A 210 19.74 4.08 -3.61
CA ILE A 210 20.64 4.87 -2.75
C ILE A 210 20.26 6.36 -2.78
N VAL A 211 20.04 6.91 -3.97
CA VAL A 211 19.63 8.32 -4.13
C VAL A 211 18.27 8.56 -3.46
N ALA A 212 17.31 7.67 -3.69
CA ALA A 212 15.99 7.76 -3.06
C ALA A 212 16.10 7.69 -1.53
N TYR A 213 16.88 6.75 -0.98
CA TYR A 213 17.11 6.65 0.46
C TYR A 213 17.73 7.92 1.05
N ARG A 214 18.79 8.43 0.44
CA ARG A 214 19.49 9.66 0.87
C ARG A 214 18.60 10.90 0.82
N SER A 215 17.56 10.86 0.00
CA SER A 215 16.61 11.96 -0.18
C SER A 215 15.42 11.91 0.78
N ILE A 216 15.32 10.91 1.65
CA ILE A 216 14.26 10.81 2.66
C ILE A 216 14.64 11.74 3.83
N PRO A 217 13.79 12.71 4.20
CA PRO A 217 14.06 13.57 5.35
C PRO A 217 14.00 12.78 6.66
N VAL A 218 14.79 13.20 7.64
CA VAL A 218 14.70 12.69 9.00
C VAL A 218 13.65 13.52 9.74
N ILE A 219 12.63 12.85 10.28
CA ILE A 219 11.60 13.47 11.12
C ILE A 219 11.93 13.12 12.58
N ASP A 220 12.38 14.09 13.36
CA ASP A 220 12.87 13.88 14.73
C ASP A 220 11.82 13.21 15.62
N GLY A 221 10.55 13.66 15.52
CA GLY A 221 9.43 13.08 16.26
C GLY A 221 9.12 11.62 15.90
N HIS A 222 9.60 11.11 14.77
CA HIS A 222 9.40 9.71 14.40
C HIS A 222 10.46 8.76 14.97
N GLY A 223 11.52 9.27 15.61
CA GLY A 223 12.55 8.45 16.25
C GLY A 223 11.98 7.49 17.30
N MET A 224 11.00 7.94 18.08
CA MET A 224 10.32 7.14 19.11
C MET A 224 9.47 5.99 18.55
N LEU A 225 9.09 6.03 17.27
CA LEU A 225 8.27 5.00 16.63
C LEU A 225 9.11 3.87 16.04
N ARG A 226 10.42 4.09 15.87
CA ARG A 226 11.34 3.11 15.28
C ARG A 226 11.66 2.00 16.26
N ALA A 227 12.03 0.82 15.76
CA ALA A 227 12.57 -0.22 16.64
C ALA A 227 13.82 0.30 17.38
N GLN A 228 13.83 0.17 18.70
CA GLN A 228 14.85 0.70 19.61
C GLN A 228 16.01 -0.29 19.82
N SER A 229 15.85 -1.54 19.38
CA SER A 229 16.90 -2.57 19.46
C SER A 229 16.79 -3.60 18.33
N LEU A 230 17.85 -4.38 18.11
CA LEU A 230 17.83 -5.50 17.16
C LEU A 230 16.78 -6.55 17.55
N ALA A 231 16.61 -6.82 18.85
CA ALA A 231 15.60 -7.77 19.34
C ALA A 231 14.18 -7.30 19.01
N GLU A 232 13.89 -6.01 19.24
CA GLU A 232 12.61 -5.42 18.90
C GLU A 232 12.38 -5.39 17.38
N LEU A 233 13.40 -5.08 16.58
CA LEU A 233 13.34 -5.13 15.12
C LEU A 233 12.98 -6.53 14.62
N LEU A 234 13.66 -7.57 15.12
CA LEU A 234 13.38 -8.96 14.74
C LEU A 234 11.98 -9.39 15.17
N LEU A 235 11.56 -9.02 16.38
CA LEU A 235 10.22 -9.30 16.88
C LEU A 235 9.15 -8.62 16.01
N ALA A 236 9.29 -7.32 15.75
CA ALA A 236 8.40 -6.56 14.87
C ALA A 236 8.36 -7.14 13.45
N ALA A 237 9.51 -7.57 12.91
CA ALA A 237 9.57 -8.24 11.61
C ALA A 237 8.78 -9.55 11.58
N THR A 238 8.79 -10.33 12.67
CA THR A 238 7.92 -11.51 12.76
C THR A 238 6.44 -11.14 12.85
N HIS A 239 6.07 -10.07 13.56
CA HIS A 239 4.69 -9.58 13.59
C HIS A 239 4.19 -9.11 12.22
N THR A 240 5.02 -8.41 11.45
CA THR A 240 4.65 -7.92 10.11
C THR A 240 4.56 -9.07 9.11
N LEU A 241 5.58 -9.93 9.07
CA LEU A 241 5.69 -11.01 8.08
C LEU A 241 4.82 -12.23 8.40
N ALA A 242 4.32 -12.36 9.64
CA ALA A 242 3.34 -13.39 10.01
C ALA A 242 1.90 -13.06 9.58
N TRP A 243 1.63 -11.82 9.14
CA TRP A 243 0.29 -11.45 8.65
C TRP A 243 -0.15 -12.40 7.52
N PRO A 244 -1.40 -12.91 7.51
CA PRO A 244 -2.58 -12.45 8.26
C PRO A 244 -2.77 -13.07 9.66
N ALA A 245 -1.83 -13.90 10.11
CA ALA A 245 -1.87 -14.43 11.47
C ALA A 245 -1.44 -13.39 12.50
N ARG A 246 -1.83 -13.59 13.77
CA ARG A 246 -1.39 -12.76 14.90
C ARG A 246 -0.21 -13.33 15.69
N SER A 247 0.11 -14.60 15.42
CA SER A 247 1.16 -15.30 16.16
C SER A 247 2.46 -15.28 15.36
N ASN A 248 3.56 -14.93 16.01
CA ASN A 248 4.85 -14.72 15.36
C ASN A 248 5.39 -15.98 14.69
N TRP A 249 5.15 -17.16 15.28
CA TRP A 249 5.59 -18.43 14.70
C TRP A 249 4.94 -18.72 13.34
N ALA A 250 3.79 -18.09 13.04
CA ALA A 250 3.10 -18.28 11.78
C ALA A 250 3.91 -17.75 10.58
N VAL A 251 4.90 -16.87 10.80
CA VAL A 251 5.84 -16.44 9.75
C VAL A 251 6.48 -17.63 9.04
N ILE A 252 6.77 -18.71 9.79
CA ILE A 252 7.37 -19.92 9.21
C ILE A 252 6.40 -20.54 8.22
N ILE A 253 5.12 -20.71 8.58
CA ILE A 253 4.11 -21.30 7.69
C ILE A 253 3.85 -20.41 6.48
N VAL A 254 3.70 -19.10 6.69
CA VAL A 254 3.40 -18.13 5.62
C VAL A 254 4.47 -18.14 4.53
N TRP A 255 5.74 -18.18 4.93
CA TRP A 255 6.87 -18.02 4.01
C TRP A 255 7.49 -19.34 3.54
N LEU A 256 7.15 -20.48 4.16
CA LEU A 256 7.71 -21.79 3.82
C LEU A 256 7.57 -22.13 2.32
N PRO A 257 6.39 -21.98 1.66
CA PRO A 257 6.27 -22.30 0.24
C PRO A 257 7.20 -21.45 -0.63
N GLY A 258 7.25 -20.14 -0.39
CA GLY A 258 8.11 -19.22 -1.12
C GLY A 258 9.59 -19.51 -0.91
N VAL A 259 10.03 -19.68 0.35
CA VAL A 259 11.44 -19.98 0.67
C VAL A 259 11.88 -21.28 -0.01
N VAL A 260 11.10 -22.36 0.08
CA VAL A 260 11.44 -23.65 -0.53
C VAL A 260 11.52 -23.53 -2.05
N MET A 261 10.53 -22.90 -2.69
CA MET A 261 10.47 -22.82 -4.14
C MET A 261 11.51 -21.86 -4.73
N ILE A 262 11.77 -20.72 -4.08
CA ILE A 262 12.83 -19.77 -4.47
C ILE A 262 14.20 -20.41 -4.27
N ALA A 263 14.46 -21.08 -3.15
CA ALA A 263 15.72 -21.79 -2.93
C ALA A 263 15.94 -22.87 -4.00
N ARG A 264 14.91 -23.68 -4.30
CA ARG A 264 14.98 -24.67 -5.36
C ARG A 264 15.27 -24.06 -6.73
N MET A 265 14.61 -22.95 -7.06
CA MET A 265 14.82 -22.19 -8.30
C MET A 265 16.29 -21.76 -8.44
N LEU A 266 16.86 -21.19 -7.38
CA LEU A 266 18.25 -20.73 -7.34
C LEU A 266 19.26 -21.88 -7.39
N LEU A 267 19.03 -22.95 -6.62
CA LEU A 267 19.90 -24.13 -6.58
C LEU A 267 19.92 -24.88 -7.92
N ARG A 268 18.78 -24.98 -8.59
CA ARG A 268 18.67 -25.61 -9.91
C ARG A 268 18.98 -24.67 -11.06
N ARG A 269 19.13 -23.36 -10.79
CA ARG A 269 19.29 -22.30 -11.78
C ARG A 269 18.27 -22.38 -12.91
N GLN A 270 17.03 -22.68 -12.54
CA GLN A 270 15.94 -22.87 -13.49
C GLN A 270 14.65 -22.30 -12.91
N ALA A 271 14.02 -21.41 -13.67
CA ALA A 271 12.76 -20.77 -13.33
C ALA A 271 11.86 -20.67 -14.56
N SER A 272 10.54 -20.70 -14.36
CA SER A 272 9.63 -20.06 -15.31
C SER A 272 9.63 -18.55 -15.11
N ARG A 273 9.10 -17.80 -16.08
CA ARG A 273 8.96 -16.35 -15.96
C ARG A 273 7.98 -16.00 -14.84
N THR A 274 6.89 -16.76 -14.68
CA THR A 274 5.95 -16.57 -13.56
C THR A 274 6.60 -16.87 -12.20
N ASP A 275 7.47 -17.89 -12.08
CA ASP A 275 8.21 -18.13 -10.83
C ASP A 275 9.03 -16.93 -10.41
N LEU A 276 9.69 -16.30 -11.38
CA LEU A 276 10.51 -15.13 -11.14
C LEU A 276 9.68 -13.90 -10.74
N VAL A 277 8.49 -13.70 -11.33
CA VAL A 277 7.55 -12.66 -10.87
C VAL A 277 7.19 -12.90 -9.41
N MET A 278 6.77 -14.11 -9.07
CA MET A 278 6.33 -14.44 -7.71
C MET A 278 7.47 -14.33 -6.70
N ALA A 279 8.69 -14.73 -7.09
CA ALA A 279 9.89 -14.53 -6.28
C ALA A 279 10.14 -13.04 -6.00
N GLY A 280 10.06 -12.19 -7.04
CA GLY A 280 10.19 -10.75 -6.91
C GLY A 280 9.13 -10.12 -6.00
N LEU A 281 7.88 -10.59 -6.06
CA LEU A 281 6.81 -10.14 -5.15
C LEU A 281 7.03 -10.57 -3.70
N CYS A 282 7.53 -11.79 -3.47
CA CYS A 282 7.97 -12.25 -2.15
C CYS A 282 9.09 -11.36 -1.59
N ILE A 283 10.13 -11.09 -2.38
CA ILE A 283 11.26 -10.23 -1.99
C ILE A 283 10.77 -8.82 -1.67
N TRP A 284 9.98 -8.23 -2.56
CA TRP A 284 9.42 -6.89 -2.36
C TRP A 284 8.61 -6.82 -1.06
N THR A 285 7.73 -7.81 -0.83
CA THR A 285 6.92 -7.87 0.39
C THR A 285 7.75 -8.02 1.66
N ALA A 286 8.80 -8.85 1.61
CA ALA A 286 9.73 -9.01 2.74
C ALA A 286 10.46 -7.69 3.06
N LEU A 287 10.89 -6.95 2.03
CA LEU A 287 11.50 -5.62 2.19
C LEU A 287 10.50 -4.62 2.78
N GLN A 288 9.24 -4.61 2.34
CA GLN A 288 8.20 -3.75 2.94
C GLN A 288 7.97 -4.10 4.42
N GLY A 289 7.87 -5.40 4.75
CA GLY A 289 7.72 -5.86 6.14
C GLY A 289 8.90 -5.49 7.03
N ALA A 290 10.12 -5.56 6.52
CA ALA A 290 11.32 -5.11 7.22
C ALA A 290 11.35 -3.58 7.41
N ALA A 291 10.94 -2.80 6.41
CA ALA A 291 10.86 -1.34 6.54
C ALA A 291 9.80 -0.91 7.55
N ILE A 292 8.65 -1.60 7.60
CA ILE A 292 7.61 -1.35 8.62
C ILE A 292 8.13 -1.72 10.01
N ALA A 293 8.78 -2.88 10.14
CA ALA A 293 9.37 -3.32 11.40
C ALA A 293 10.45 -2.35 11.91
N TYR A 294 11.22 -1.74 11.00
CA TYR A 294 12.19 -0.71 11.37
C TYR A 294 11.50 0.62 11.73
N GLY A 295 10.65 1.14 10.85
CA GLY A 295 10.09 2.48 10.97
C GLY A 295 8.96 2.64 11.97
N ARG A 296 8.28 1.53 12.32
CA ARG A 296 7.10 1.48 13.19
C ARG A 296 7.14 0.31 14.18
N GLY A 297 8.32 -0.28 14.43
CA GLY A 297 8.46 -1.49 15.24
C GLY A 297 8.35 -1.28 16.75
N HIS A 298 8.44 -0.04 17.23
CA HIS A 298 8.38 0.20 18.67
C HIS A 298 7.05 -0.28 19.25
N GLU A 299 7.11 -1.18 20.23
CA GLU A 299 5.94 -1.80 20.88
C GLU A 299 4.92 -2.42 19.90
N MET A 300 5.34 -2.74 18.67
CA MET A 300 4.43 -3.27 17.65
C MET A 300 3.92 -4.67 18.03
N ARG A 301 2.59 -4.80 18.14
CA ARG A 301 1.93 -6.10 18.32
C ARG A 301 1.25 -6.61 17.06
N VAL A 302 0.74 -5.69 16.24
CA VAL A 302 0.03 -5.98 14.99
C VAL A 302 0.31 -4.82 14.02
N PRO A 303 0.56 -5.08 12.73
CA PRO A 303 0.68 -4.01 11.75
C PRO A 303 -0.63 -3.20 11.67
N ALA A 304 -0.51 -1.87 11.52
CA ALA A 304 -1.66 -1.01 11.28
C ALA A 304 -2.42 -1.43 10.01
N SER A 305 -3.73 -1.21 9.98
CA SER A 305 -4.61 -1.64 8.88
C SER A 305 -4.10 -1.15 7.52
N ARG A 306 -3.67 0.12 7.42
CA ARG A 306 -3.09 0.70 6.20
C ARG A 306 -1.88 -0.06 5.62
N TYR A 307 -1.10 -0.77 6.42
CA TYR A 307 0.08 -1.51 5.96
C TYR A 307 -0.24 -2.89 5.38
N THR A 308 -1.38 -3.48 5.75
CA THR A 308 -1.67 -4.89 5.49
C THR A 308 -1.75 -5.25 4.00
N GLU A 309 -2.16 -4.31 3.14
CA GLU A 309 -2.19 -4.53 1.69
C GLU A 309 -0.81 -4.63 1.04
N LEU A 310 0.24 -4.11 1.68
CA LEU A 310 1.62 -4.30 1.22
C LEU A 310 2.05 -5.78 1.32
N PHE A 311 1.34 -6.60 2.11
CA PHE A 311 1.64 -8.02 2.27
C PHE A 311 0.92 -8.91 1.26
N VAL A 312 -0.16 -8.42 0.63
CA VAL A 312 -0.99 -9.21 -0.29
C VAL A 312 -0.22 -9.72 -1.51
N PRO A 313 0.67 -8.95 -2.18
CA PRO A 313 1.44 -9.45 -3.32
C PRO A 313 2.32 -10.65 -2.96
N GLY A 314 3.05 -10.59 -1.84
CA GLY A 314 3.89 -11.69 -1.36
C GLY A 314 3.08 -12.88 -0.84
N LEU A 315 1.93 -12.63 -0.20
CA LEU A 315 1.03 -13.70 0.24
C LEU A 315 0.43 -14.45 -0.97
N PHE A 316 0.05 -13.72 -2.02
CA PHE A 316 -0.42 -14.28 -3.29
C PHE A 316 0.69 -15.08 -3.99
N ALA A 317 1.92 -14.57 -4.00
CA ALA A 317 3.08 -15.30 -4.52
C ALA A 317 3.38 -16.59 -3.72
N ASN A 318 3.25 -16.56 -2.40
CA ASN A 318 3.35 -17.77 -1.58
C ASN A 318 2.21 -18.77 -1.88
N ALA A 319 0.98 -18.30 -2.15
CA ALA A 319 -0.11 -19.16 -2.58
C ALA A 319 0.17 -19.82 -3.94
N TRP A 320 0.76 -19.09 -4.89
CA TRP A 320 1.27 -19.66 -6.14
C TRP A 320 2.31 -20.76 -5.89
N PHE A 321 3.31 -20.49 -5.06
CA PHE A 321 4.35 -21.47 -4.73
C PHE A 321 3.80 -22.67 -3.96
N ALA A 322 2.79 -22.50 -3.12
CA ALA A 322 2.11 -23.60 -2.43
C ALA A 322 1.43 -24.56 -3.41
N LEU A 323 0.78 -24.05 -4.47
CA LEU A 323 0.19 -24.88 -5.52
C LEU A 323 1.25 -25.68 -6.31
N GLN A 324 2.42 -25.09 -6.54
CA GLN A 324 3.51 -25.83 -7.17
C GLN A 324 4.13 -26.87 -6.25
N LEU A 325 4.32 -26.55 -4.97
CA LEU A 325 4.82 -27.47 -3.96
C LEU A 325 3.91 -28.71 -3.81
N TRP A 326 2.58 -28.53 -3.95
CA TRP A 326 1.59 -29.62 -3.90
C TRP A 326 1.85 -30.74 -4.92
N ASN A 327 2.30 -30.36 -6.12
CA ASN A 327 2.49 -31.27 -7.25
C ASN A 327 3.96 -31.66 -7.46
N LEU A 328 4.86 -31.17 -6.61
CA LEU A 328 6.29 -31.25 -6.85
C LEU A 328 6.86 -32.66 -6.67
N LEU A 329 6.46 -33.37 -5.62
CA LEU A 329 7.15 -34.57 -5.17
C LEU A 329 6.42 -35.86 -5.60
N PRO A 330 7.16 -36.90 -6.03
CA PRO A 330 6.58 -38.23 -6.28
C PRO A 330 6.11 -38.87 -4.97
N ALA A 331 5.38 -39.99 -5.07
CA ALA A 331 4.83 -40.69 -3.91
C ALA A 331 5.91 -41.04 -2.86
N SER A 332 5.90 -40.31 -1.73
CA SER A 332 6.92 -40.39 -0.69
C SER A 332 6.42 -39.80 0.63
N ARG A 333 7.13 -40.03 1.75
CA ARG A 333 6.87 -39.34 3.04
C ARG A 333 7.03 -37.82 2.89
N MET A 334 8.00 -37.37 2.11
CA MET A 334 8.24 -35.95 1.85
C MET A 334 7.07 -35.29 1.10
N ARG A 335 6.38 -36.03 0.23
CA ARG A 335 5.14 -35.55 -0.41
C ARG A 335 4.03 -35.28 0.60
N HIS A 336 3.87 -36.14 1.60
CA HIS A 336 2.87 -35.92 2.66
C HIS A 336 3.22 -34.69 3.48
N ALA A 337 4.49 -34.52 3.88
CA ALA A 337 4.94 -33.32 4.59
C ALA A 337 4.71 -32.04 3.78
N ALA A 338 5.05 -32.02 2.49
CA ALA A 338 4.79 -30.90 1.59
C ALA A 338 3.29 -30.57 1.47
N ARG A 339 2.43 -31.59 1.33
CA ARG A 339 0.97 -31.39 1.28
C ARG A 339 0.41 -30.87 2.60
N THR A 340 0.87 -31.40 3.73
CA THR A 340 0.50 -30.90 5.06
C THR A 340 0.89 -29.44 5.22
N ALA A 341 2.11 -29.07 4.82
CA ALA A 341 2.56 -27.68 4.84
C ALA A 341 1.65 -26.77 3.99
N VAL A 342 1.28 -27.20 2.79
CA VAL A 342 0.34 -26.48 1.91
C VAL A 342 -1.04 -26.35 2.55
N VAL A 343 -1.58 -27.41 3.16
CA VAL A 343 -2.87 -27.36 3.87
C VAL A 343 -2.81 -26.38 5.05
N LEU A 344 -1.76 -26.44 5.87
CA LEU A 344 -1.57 -25.52 6.99
C LEU A 344 -1.45 -24.07 6.52
N PHE A 345 -0.70 -23.83 5.45
CA PHE A 345 -0.63 -22.52 4.80
C PHE A 345 -2.02 -22.07 4.36
N THR A 346 -2.75 -22.88 3.59
CA THR A 346 -4.10 -22.53 3.09
C THR A 346 -5.07 -22.23 4.23
N LEU A 347 -5.10 -23.08 5.27
CA LEU A 347 -5.94 -22.85 6.45
C LEU A 347 -5.57 -21.53 7.13
N LEU A 348 -4.27 -21.26 7.33
CA LEU A 348 -3.82 -20.04 7.96
C LEU A 348 -4.24 -18.79 7.17
N VAL A 349 -3.95 -18.74 5.86
CA VAL A 349 -4.17 -17.53 5.04
C VAL A 349 -5.65 -17.30 4.70
N VAL A 350 -6.51 -18.30 4.85
CA VAL A 350 -7.97 -18.16 4.67
C VAL A 350 -8.67 -17.91 6.00
N VAL A 351 -8.41 -18.75 7.02
CA VAL A 351 -9.12 -18.69 8.30
C VAL A 351 -8.70 -17.48 9.13
N ALA A 352 -7.40 -17.14 9.17
CA ALA A 352 -6.93 -16.03 10.00
C ALA A 352 -7.62 -14.70 9.63
N PRO A 353 -7.65 -14.24 8.36
CA PRO A 353 -8.32 -12.98 8.05
C PRO A 353 -9.85 -13.09 8.14
N LEU A 354 -10.46 -14.24 7.81
CA LEU A 354 -11.90 -14.45 8.00
C LEU A 354 -12.33 -14.34 9.48
N SER A 355 -11.50 -14.85 10.39
CA SER A 355 -11.76 -14.77 11.84
C SER A 355 -11.74 -13.34 12.39
N GLN A 356 -11.16 -12.38 11.65
CA GLN A 356 -11.09 -10.98 12.07
C GLN A 356 -12.17 -10.08 11.45
N VAL A 357 -12.94 -10.56 10.47
CA VAL A 357 -13.95 -9.76 9.76
C VAL A 357 -14.88 -9.03 10.73
N GLY A 358 -15.38 -9.72 11.76
CA GLY A 358 -16.25 -9.11 12.77
C GLY A 358 -15.58 -7.97 13.55
N LYS A 359 -14.27 -8.08 13.84
CA LYS A 359 -13.51 -7.01 14.51
C LYS A 359 -13.23 -5.85 13.57
N ASP A 360 -12.85 -6.14 12.33
CA ASP A 360 -12.53 -5.13 11.33
C ASP A 360 -13.78 -4.32 10.93
N VAL A 361 -14.95 -4.97 10.80
CA VAL A 361 -16.22 -4.27 10.58
C VAL A 361 -16.61 -3.39 11.77
N ARG A 362 -16.33 -3.80 13.01
CA ARG A 362 -16.54 -2.93 14.19
C ARG A 362 -15.64 -1.70 14.14
N LYS A 363 -14.34 -1.89 13.85
CA LYS A 363 -13.40 -0.77 13.67
C LYS A 363 -13.81 0.19 12.56
N ILE A 364 -14.33 -0.34 11.45
CA ILE A 364 -14.88 0.48 10.36
C ILE A 364 -16.03 1.36 10.87
N ARG A 365 -16.95 0.79 11.66
CA ARG A 365 -18.11 1.52 12.19
C ARG A 365 -17.70 2.57 13.23
N GLU A 366 -16.78 2.22 14.13
CA GLU A 366 -16.19 3.12 15.11
C GLU A 366 -15.52 4.30 14.40
N PHE A 367 -14.59 4.02 13.47
CA PHE A 367 -13.93 5.04 12.67
C PHE A 367 -14.92 5.93 11.90
N ALA A 368 -15.94 5.34 11.28
CA ALA A 368 -16.96 6.11 10.56
C ALA A 368 -17.80 6.99 11.50
N ALA A 369 -18.02 6.59 12.75
CA ALA A 369 -18.69 7.41 13.76
C ALA A 369 -17.79 8.56 14.20
N ASP A 370 -16.52 8.28 14.48
CA ASP A 370 -15.53 9.28 14.88
C ASP A 370 -15.37 10.35 13.79
N CYS A 371 -15.21 9.96 12.53
CA CYS A 371 -15.11 10.90 11.42
C CYS A 371 -16.39 11.76 11.24
N ARG A 372 -17.58 11.26 11.61
CA ARG A 372 -18.81 12.08 11.60
C ARG A 372 -18.78 13.13 12.70
N VAL A 373 -18.27 12.80 13.88
CA VAL A 373 -18.08 13.77 14.98
C VAL A 373 -17.08 14.85 14.55
N GLN A 374 -15.94 14.44 14.01
CA GLN A 374 -14.92 15.34 13.46
C GLN A 374 -15.49 16.29 12.41
N GLN A 375 -16.25 15.75 11.45
CA GLN A 375 -16.92 16.56 10.45
C GLN A 375 -17.95 17.52 11.07
N ALA A 376 -18.75 17.06 12.03
CA ALA A 376 -19.77 17.89 12.68
C ALA A 376 -19.16 19.09 13.42
N ASN A 377 -18.04 18.88 14.12
CA ASN A 377 -17.33 19.95 14.82
C ASN A 377 -16.74 20.99 13.85
N ALA A 378 -16.10 20.55 12.77
CA ALA A 378 -15.60 21.46 11.73
C ALA A 378 -16.72 22.22 11.01
N VAL A 379 -17.85 21.55 10.71
CA VAL A 379 -19.04 22.20 10.11
C VAL A 379 -19.63 23.23 11.06
N ARG A 380 -19.73 22.92 12.36
CA ARG A 380 -20.22 23.86 13.38
C ARG A 380 -19.39 25.14 13.39
N TYR A 381 -18.06 25.03 13.34
CA TYR A 381 -17.18 26.20 13.19
C TYR A 381 -17.45 26.98 11.91
N LEU A 382 -17.52 26.29 10.76
CA LEU A 382 -17.75 26.92 9.46
C LEU A 382 -19.08 27.69 9.41
N VAL A 383 -20.14 27.17 10.04
CA VAL A 383 -21.47 27.79 10.04
C VAL A 383 -21.58 28.95 11.04
N THR A 384 -21.03 28.79 12.24
CA THR A 384 -21.22 29.76 13.33
C THR A 384 -20.12 30.82 13.42
N GLY A 385 -18.92 30.52 12.91
CA GLY A 385 -17.72 31.30 13.15
C GLY A 385 -17.25 31.32 14.61
N ASP A 386 -17.83 30.48 15.48
CA ASP A 386 -17.49 30.40 16.91
C ASP A 386 -16.27 29.50 17.13
N PRO A 387 -15.11 30.03 17.58
CA PRO A 387 -13.92 29.23 17.85
C PRO A 387 -14.13 28.14 18.90
N ALA A 388 -15.09 28.28 19.82
CA ALA A 388 -15.42 27.24 20.80
C ALA A 388 -15.89 25.94 20.13
N ALA A 389 -16.32 26.00 18.86
CA ALA A 389 -16.65 24.82 18.09
C ALA A 389 -15.46 23.87 17.84
N LEU A 390 -14.23 24.40 17.91
CA LEU A 390 -12.97 23.67 17.73
C LEU A 390 -12.26 23.38 19.07
N ASP A 391 -12.77 23.88 20.20
CA ASP A 391 -12.28 23.57 21.54
C ASP A 391 -12.90 22.25 22.03
N VAL A 392 -12.47 21.16 21.40
CA VAL A 392 -12.93 19.79 21.64
C VAL A 392 -11.72 18.86 21.76
N GLY A 393 -11.93 17.58 22.08
CA GLY A 393 -10.83 16.63 22.19
C GLY A 393 -10.02 16.49 20.89
N GLU A 394 -8.72 16.19 20.99
CA GLU A 394 -7.79 16.05 19.85
C GLU A 394 -8.30 15.10 18.76
N PHE A 395 -8.93 13.99 19.15
CA PHE A 395 -9.48 12.99 18.23
C PHE A 395 -10.90 13.33 17.72
N GLU A 396 -11.48 14.42 18.20
CA GLU A 396 -12.79 14.93 17.77
C GLU A 396 -12.68 16.03 16.70
N LEU A 397 -11.46 16.30 16.22
CA LEU A 397 -11.20 17.17 15.08
C LEU A 397 -10.69 16.38 13.87
N PRO A 398 -10.99 16.84 12.64
CA PRO A 398 -10.48 16.21 11.42
C PRO A 398 -8.99 16.47 11.20
N TYR A 399 -8.31 17.20 12.10
CA TYR A 399 -6.88 17.45 12.10
C TYR A 399 -6.44 17.72 13.55
N PRO A 400 -5.30 17.15 14.02
CA PRO A 400 -4.94 17.13 15.44
C PRO A 400 -4.62 18.53 16.02
N ASP A 401 -4.11 19.45 15.21
CA ASP A 401 -3.80 20.82 15.67
C ASP A 401 -4.99 21.75 15.36
N ALA A 402 -5.75 22.08 16.41
CA ALA A 402 -6.94 22.93 16.33
C ALA A 402 -6.64 24.34 15.77
N ALA A 403 -5.50 24.92 16.12
CA ALA A 403 -5.14 26.27 15.68
C ALA A 403 -4.81 26.29 14.18
N LYS A 404 -4.05 25.29 13.72
CA LYS A 404 -3.73 25.14 12.30
C LYS A 404 -4.94 24.72 11.48
N LEU A 405 -5.82 23.86 12.01
CA LEU A 405 -7.10 23.55 11.38
C LEU A 405 -7.94 24.82 11.21
N LYS A 406 -8.08 25.63 12.27
CA LYS A 406 -8.80 26.91 12.21
C LYS A 406 -8.24 27.81 11.11
N ALA A 407 -6.92 27.98 11.04
CA ALA A 407 -6.27 28.80 10.02
C ALA A 407 -6.58 28.31 8.59
N GLN A 408 -6.66 27.00 8.38
CA GLN A 408 -7.04 26.42 7.09
C GLN A 408 -8.53 26.57 6.78
N LEU A 409 -9.41 26.46 7.79
CA LEU A 409 -10.86 26.69 7.63
C LEU A 409 -11.19 28.17 7.38
N ASP A 410 -10.32 29.09 7.83
CA ASP A 410 -10.45 30.53 7.61
C ASP A 410 -9.93 30.99 6.24
N ASP A 411 -9.16 30.16 5.52
CA ASP A 411 -8.71 30.47 4.16
C ASP A 411 -9.93 30.47 3.21
N PRO A 412 -10.31 31.62 2.63
CA PRO A 412 -11.53 31.74 1.84
C PRO A 412 -11.50 30.88 0.57
N LYS A 413 -10.32 30.67 -0.03
CA LYS A 413 -10.20 29.87 -1.25
C LYS A 413 -10.30 28.38 -0.94
N LEU A 414 -9.65 27.94 0.14
CA LEU A 414 -9.73 26.54 0.58
C LEU A 414 -11.14 26.20 1.06
N ARG A 415 -11.75 27.10 1.85
CA ARG A 415 -13.13 26.99 2.33
C ARG A 415 -14.14 26.87 1.19
N ALA A 416 -13.95 27.59 0.08
CA ALA A 416 -14.84 27.55 -1.07
C ALA A 416 -14.92 26.18 -1.76
N ILE A 417 -13.92 25.32 -1.59
CA ILE A 417 -13.85 24.00 -2.22
C ILE A 417 -14.12 22.84 -1.25
N LEU A 418 -14.35 23.12 0.04
CA LEU A 418 -14.71 22.11 1.03
C LEU A 418 -16.08 21.50 0.71
N PRO A 419 -16.38 20.27 1.19
CA PRO A 419 -17.63 19.57 0.87
C PRO A 419 -18.85 20.13 1.62
N VAL A 420 -18.71 21.30 2.25
CA VAL A 420 -19.73 21.97 3.07
C VAL A 420 -20.22 23.20 2.31
N LYS A 421 -21.49 23.21 1.93
CA LYS A 421 -22.13 24.43 1.41
C LYS A 421 -22.52 25.31 2.58
N VAL A 422 -21.71 26.32 2.88
CA VAL A 422 -22.11 27.39 3.80
C VAL A 422 -22.84 28.44 2.98
N ASP A 423 -24.13 28.64 3.25
CA ASP A 423 -24.92 29.66 2.57
C ASP A 423 -24.41 31.05 2.99
N PRO A 424 -23.95 31.89 2.04
CA PRO A 424 -23.45 33.23 2.37
C PRO A 424 -24.54 34.13 2.99
N SER A 425 -25.82 33.78 2.89
CA SER A 425 -26.93 34.52 3.50
C SER A 425 -27.04 34.38 5.02
N VAL A 426 -26.23 33.53 5.65
CA VAL A 426 -26.11 33.39 7.11
C VAL A 426 -24.88 34.14 7.64
N SER A 427 -24.48 35.23 6.99
CA SER A 427 -23.66 36.24 7.64
C SER A 427 -24.50 36.87 8.75
N VAL A 428 -24.27 36.43 9.98
CA VAL A 428 -24.71 37.14 11.18
C VAL A 428 -24.15 38.54 11.08
N ASP A 429 -25.06 39.52 10.99
CA ASP A 429 -24.77 40.94 11.20
C ASP A 429 -23.81 41.08 12.39
N ARG A 430 -22.58 41.54 12.11
CA ARG A 430 -21.65 42.05 13.11
C ARG A 430 -21.39 43.51 12.85
#